data_AF-A0A0X3Y821-F1
#
_entry.id   AF-A0A0X3Y821-F1
#
_cell.length_a   1.000
_cell.length_b   1.000
_cell.length_c   1.000
_cell.angle_alpha   90.00
_cell.angle_beta   90.00
_cell.angle_gamma   90.00
#
_symmetry.space_group_name_H-M   'P 1'
#
loop_
_entity.id
_entity.type
_entity.pdbx_description
1 polymer ?
#
loop_
_entity_poly.entity_id
_entity_poly.type
_entity_poly.pdbx_seq_one_letter_code
_entity_poly.pdbx_strand_id
1 'polypeptide(L)'
;MEYLLVHEVALSNAPSYTAMTKLQHWPELAECAEQSLISQLQTTLDIQQQLNIISMAVGKVLPVAALKLKTAVGEFEAIGSRPADTEHRSVLVLNQQCLAELIYQSEHAFTPMIQRELLLLESEWLFALRNALVVCRLQQMALKDTLTGLGNRRFFDDSFDKAIQLAKRHDERCALLLLDLDNFKQVNDIAGHSAGDDVLLAVADCLRDTLRVTDSLFRFGGDEFAVILSAQDADCAELVARRLLRAINQHHLCKQYEVSASAGLALLKAPEQSSKQLFAAADAALYSAKEAGKSTVRVA
;
A
#
# COMPACT_ATOMS: atom_id res chain seq x y z
N MET A 1 -4.99 -34.99 -8.86
CA MET A 1 -4.81 -33.88 -7.91
C MET A 1 -4.93 -32.58 -8.69
N GLU A 2 -6.16 -32.23 -9.04
CA GLU A 2 -6.48 -30.95 -9.67
C GLU A 2 -6.73 -29.94 -8.55
N TYR A 3 -5.91 -28.90 -8.53
CA TYR A 3 -6.09 -27.76 -7.65
C TYR A 3 -7.38 -27.04 -8.05
N LEU A 4 -8.34 -26.96 -7.12
CA LEU A 4 -9.45 -26.02 -7.23
C LEU A 4 -8.86 -24.61 -7.23
N LEU A 5 -8.79 -23.99 -8.42
CA LEU A 5 -8.63 -22.56 -8.57
C LEU A 5 -9.86 -21.90 -7.93
N VAL A 6 -9.64 -21.25 -6.79
CA VAL A 6 -10.61 -20.33 -6.19
C VAL A 6 -10.72 -19.16 -7.15
N HIS A 7 -11.67 -19.25 -8.08
CA HIS A 7 -12.11 -18.10 -8.85
C HIS A 7 -12.59 -17.03 -7.86
N GLU A 8 -12.07 -15.81 -8.02
CA GLU A 8 -12.50 -14.63 -7.30
C GLU A 8 -14.03 -14.58 -7.25
N VAL A 9 -14.59 -14.69 -6.05
CA VAL A 9 -15.99 -14.35 -5.80
C VAL A 9 -16.07 -12.83 -5.88
N ALA A 10 -16.16 -12.31 -7.10
CA ALA A 10 -16.47 -10.93 -7.36
C ALA A 10 -17.90 -10.66 -6.85
N LEU A 11 -18.02 -10.08 -5.66
CA LEU A 11 -19.26 -9.49 -5.15
C LEU A 11 -19.55 -8.15 -5.85
N SER A 12 -19.43 -8.09 -7.18
CA SER A 12 -19.59 -6.86 -7.97
C SER A 12 -21.06 -6.49 -8.24
N ASN A 13 -22.03 -7.30 -7.79
CA ASN A 13 -23.46 -7.07 -8.00
C ASN A 13 -24.23 -6.93 -6.67
N ALA A 14 -23.70 -6.15 -5.72
CA ALA A 14 -24.52 -5.70 -4.59
C ALA A 14 -25.50 -4.60 -5.06
N PRO A 15 -26.82 -4.76 -4.91
CA PRO A 15 -27.77 -3.72 -5.29
C PRO A 15 -27.55 -2.45 -4.45
N SER A 16 -27.59 -1.29 -5.11
CA SER A 16 -27.48 0.00 -4.42
C SER A 16 -28.61 0.18 -3.38
N TYR A 17 -28.28 0.81 -2.25
CA TYR A 17 -29.14 1.16 -1.11
C TYR A 17 -30.54 1.69 -1.50
N THR A 18 -30.63 2.47 -2.58
CA THR A 18 -31.87 3.07 -3.10
C THR A 18 -32.88 2.03 -3.61
N ALA A 19 -32.43 0.83 -3.97
CA ALA A 19 -33.29 -0.24 -4.47
C ALA A 19 -34.00 -1.00 -3.34
N MET A 20 -33.34 -1.17 -2.18
CA MET A 20 -33.88 -2.02 -1.10
C MET A 20 -34.94 -1.31 -0.25
N THR A 21 -34.93 0.02 -0.20
CA THR A 21 -35.92 0.81 0.57
C THR A 21 -37.30 0.90 -0.09
N LYS A 22 -37.47 0.42 -1.33
CA LYS A 22 -38.74 0.55 -2.09
C LYS A 22 -39.62 -0.70 -2.14
N LEU A 23 -39.16 -1.87 -1.67
CA LEU A 23 -39.93 -3.11 -1.78
C LEU A 23 -40.71 -3.38 -0.48
N GLN A 24 -42.01 -3.07 -0.51
CA GLN A 24 -42.91 -3.25 0.63
C GLN A 24 -43.46 -4.68 0.80
N HIS A 25 -43.24 -5.62 -0.12
CA HIS A 25 -43.80 -6.98 -0.05
C HIS A 25 -42.74 -8.04 -0.43
N TRP A 26 -42.54 -9.01 0.46
CA TRP A 26 -41.63 -10.15 0.28
C TRP A 26 -42.47 -11.41 0.01
N PRO A 27 -42.54 -11.95 -1.23
CA PRO A 27 -43.06 -13.28 -1.43
C PRO A 27 -41.96 -14.32 -1.19
N GLU A 28 -42.36 -15.37 -0.49
CA GLU A 28 -41.67 -16.63 -0.17
C GLU A 28 -40.61 -17.06 -1.20
N LEU A 29 -39.34 -16.78 -0.90
CA LEU A 29 -38.22 -17.57 -1.38
C LEU A 29 -37.85 -18.55 -0.26
N ALA A 30 -37.97 -19.83 -0.56
CA ALA A 30 -37.56 -20.92 0.32
C ALA A 30 -36.14 -20.69 0.87
N GLU A 31 -36.04 -20.62 2.20
CA GLU A 31 -34.91 -21.02 3.05
C GLU A 31 -33.50 -20.99 2.43
N CYS A 32 -33.05 -19.83 1.93
CA CYS A 32 -31.65 -19.47 2.19
C CYS A 32 -31.62 -19.02 3.65
N ALA A 33 -31.30 -19.93 4.57
CA ALA A 33 -31.06 -19.58 5.96
C ALA A 33 -30.14 -18.36 5.97
N GLU A 34 -30.63 -17.21 6.47
CA GLU A 34 -29.82 -15.99 6.56
C GLU A 34 -28.52 -16.38 7.26
N GLN A 35 -27.41 -16.40 6.52
CA GLN A 35 -26.12 -16.71 7.11
C GLN A 35 -25.87 -15.69 8.22
N SER A 36 -25.50 -16.17 9.41
CA SER A 36 -25.19 -15.29 10.54
C SER A 36 -24.14 -14.25 10.12
N LEU A 37 -24.22 -13.05 10.70
CA LEU A 37 -23.27 -11.97 10.44
C LEU A 37 -21.81 -12.44 10.65
N ILE A 38 -21.57 -13.25 11.68
CA ILE A 38 -20.27 -13.92 11.89
C ILE A 38 -19.83 -14.73 10.65
N SER A 39 -20.71 -15.56 10.09
CA SER A 39 -20.39 -16.37 8.91
C SER A 39 -20.03 -15.50 7.71
N GLN A 40 -20.78 -14.40 7.50
CA GLN A 40 -20.51 -13.46 6.41
C GLN A 40 -19.16 -12.75 6.59
N LEU A 41 -18.87 -12.27 7.81
CA LEU A 41 -17.62 -11.58 8.11
C LEU A 41 -16.38 -12.47 7.99
N GLN A 42 -16.53 -13.77 8.25
CA GLN A 42 -15.45 -14.74 8.09
C GLN A 42 -15.12 -15.07 6.63
N THR A 43 -15.99 -14.72 5.67
CA THR A 43 -15.74 -15.00 4.24
C THR A 43 -14.68 -14.09 3.61
N THR A 44 -14.30 -13.01 4.28
CA THR A 44 -13.36 -12.01 3.74
C THR A 44 -12.37 -11.52 4.80
N LEU A 45 -11.15 -11.24 4.36
CA LEU A 45 -10.11 -10.57 5.15
C LEU A 45 -9.91 -9.12 4.73
N ASP A 46 -10.72 -8.63 3.79
CA ASP A 46 -10.72 -7.23 3.35
C ASP A 46 -11.54 -6.38 4.33
N ILE A 47 -10.88 -5.40 4.96
CA ILE A 47 -11.48 -4.54 5.99
C ILE A 47 -12.66 -3.73 5.42
N GLN A 48 -12.56 -3.27 4.17
CA GLN A 48 -13.61 -2.48 3.53
C GLN A 48 -14.85 -3.34 3.24
N GLN A 49 -14.67 -4.58 2.79
CA GLN A 49 -15.76 -5.53 2.60
C GLN A 49 -16.42 -5.90 3.94
N GLN A 50 -15.64 -6.16 4.99
CA GLN A 50 -16.19 -6.40 6.32
C GLN A 50 -16.99 -5.21 6.85
N LEU A 51 -16.47 -3.99 6.65
CA LEU A 51 -17.17 -2.74 7.02
C LEU A 51 -18.51 -2.61 6.29
N ASN A 52 -18.56 -2.96 5.00
CA ASN A 52 -19.82 -2.93 4.24
C ASN A 52 -20.82 -3.98 4.76
N ILE A 53 -20.38 -5.20 5.09
CA ILE A 53 -21.22 -6.25 5.69
C ILE A 53 -21.81 -5.77 7.01
N ILE A 54 -20.98 -5.21 7.91
CA ILE A 54 -21.44 -4.66 9.19
C ILE A 54 -22.38 -3.48 8.98
N SER A 55 -22.10 -2.60 8.02
CA SER A 55 -22.98 -1.48 7.70
C SER A 55 -24.38 -1.95 7.30
N MET A 56 -24.50 -3.07 6.58
CA MET A 56 -25.79 -3.65 6.21
C MET A 56 -26.53 -4.20 7.43
N ALA A 57 -25.84 -4.87 8.36
CA ALA A 57 -26.43 -5.37 9.60
C ALA A 57 -26.88 -4.23 10.53
N VAL A 58 -26.05 -3.19 10.67
CA VAL A 58 -26.36 -1.97 11.42
C VAL A 58 -27.57 -1.26 10.82
N GLY A 59 -27.68 -1.20 9.49
CA GLY A 59 -28.82 -0.63 8.78
C GLY A 59 -30.17 -1.28 9.10
N LYS A 60 -30.19 -2.54 9.54
CA LYS A 60 -31.41 -3.24 10.01
C LYS A 60 -31.86 -2.75 11.40
N VAL A 61 -30.93 -2.23 12.21
CA VAL A 61 -31.17 -1.71 13.57
C VAL A 61 -31.53 -0.23 13.53
N LEU A 62 -30.72 0.56 12.82
CA LEU A 62 -30.89 2.01 12.68
C LEU A 62 -30.50 2.42 11.26
N PRO A 63 -31.28 3.28 10.59
CA PRO A 63 -30.82 3.95 9.38
C PRO A 63 -29.64 4.88 9.69
N VAL A 64 -28.44 4.35 9.51
CA VAL A 64 -27.18 5.08 9.65
C VAL A 64 -26.86 5.79 8.33
N ALA A 65 -26.53 7.07 8.43
CA ALA A 65 -26.16 7.92 7.30
C ALA A 65 -24.69 7.75 6.91
N ALA A 66 -23.79 7.52 7.87
CA ALA A 66 -22.40 7.20 7.63
C ALA A 66 -21.83 6.26 8.69
N LEU A 67 -20.95 5.36 8.27
CA LEU A 67 -20.20 4.48 9.16
C LEU A 67 -18.72 4.53 8.80
N LYS A 68 -17.90 5.01 9.72
CA LYS A 68 -16.45 5.14 9.57
C LYS A 68 -15.73 4.26 10.57
N LEU A 69 -14.65 3.65 10.13
CA LEU A 69 -13.77 2.81 10.93
C LEU A 69 -12.36 3.40 10.86
N LYS A 70 -11.82 3.81 12.01
CA LYS A 70 -10.43 4.24 12.15
C LYS A 70 -9.62 3.14 12.79
N THR A 71 -8.55 2.72 12.12
CA THR A 71 -7.67 1.64 12.58
C THR A 71 -6.22 2.10 12.55
N ALA A 72 -5.32 1.32 13.15
CA ALA A 72 -3.88 1.56 13.04
C ALA A 72 -3.32 1.42 11.61
N VAL A 73 -4.06 0.75 10.71
CA VAL A 73 -3.64 0.53 9.31
C VAL A 73 -4.28 1.52 8.33
N GLY A 74 -5.26 2.32 8.76
CA GLY A 74 -5.95 3.30 7.91
C GLY A 74 -7.36 3.64 8.39
N GLU A 75 -7.98 4.60 7.70
CA GLU A 75 -9.38 4.97 7.87
C GLU A 75 -10.22 4.41 6.71
N PHE A 76 -11.38 3.85 7.03
CA PHE A 76 -12.31 3.22 6.10
C PHE A 76 -13.69 3.80 6.29
N GLU A 77 -14.47 3.90 5.22
CA GLU A 77 -15.81 4.47 5.25
C GLU A 77 -16.76 3.59 4.44
N ALA A 78 -17.91 3.25 5.01
CA ALA A 78 -18.90 2.41 4.35
C ALA A 78 -19.44 3.08 3.09
N ILE A 79 -19.72 2.29 2.06
CA ILE A 79 -20.21 2.81 0.77
C ILE A 79 -21.53 3.56 0.97
N GLY A 80 -21.61 4.77 0.42
CA GLY A 80 -22.81 5.63 0.49
C GLY A 80 -22.91 6.51 1.73
N SER A 81 -21.84 6.58 2.54
CA SER A 81 -21.77 7.44 3.72
C SER A 81 -21.97 8.92 3.37
N ARG A 82 -22.85 9.58 4.13
CA ARG A 82 -23.13 11.03 4.06
C ARG A 82 -23.10 11.65 5.46
N PRO A 83 -22.66 12.91 5.61
CA PRO A 83 -22.63 13.57 6.90
C PRO A 83 -24.05 13.71 7.47
N ALA A 84 -24.18 13.55 8.79
CA ALA A 84 -25.42 13.76 9.52
C ALA A 84 -25.15 14.38 10.90
N ASP A 85 -26.20 14.91 11.53
CA ASP A 85 -26.09 15.77 12.71
C ASP A 85 -25.78 15.01 14.00
N THR A 86 -26.21 13.76 14.13
CA THR A 86 -25.94 12.95 15.32
C THR A 86 -24.76 12.02 15.07
N GLU A 87 -23.86 11.95 16.06
CA GLU A 87 -22.68 11.09 16.02
C GLU A 87 -22.64 10.21 17.26
N HIS A 88 -22.31 8.93 17.07
CA HIS A 88 -22.00 8.00 18.14
C HIS A 88 -20.67 7.33 17.85
N ARG A 89 -19.83 7.20 18.87
CA ARG A 89 -18.51 6.59 18.76
C ARG A 89 -18.43 5.37 19.66
N SER A 90 -17.91 4.29 19.12
CA SER A 90 -17.60 3.07 19.86
C SER A 90 -16.14 2.67 19.62
N VAL A 91 -15.52 2.02 20.59
CA VAL A 91 -14.14 1.53 20.48
C VAL A 91 -14.15 0.02 20.54
N LEU A 92 -13.64 -0.60 19.48
CA LEU A 92 -13.52 -2.03 19.37
C LEU A 92 -12.27 -2.50 20.11
N VAL A 93 -12.46 -3.15 21.26
CA VAL A 93 -11.37 -3.67 22.09
C VAL A 93 -11.46 -5.19 22.19
N LEU A 94 -10.34 -5.87 21.95
CA LEU A 94 -10.22 -7.31 22.12
C LEU A 94 -8.93 -7.62 22.90
N ASN A 95 -9.02 -8.38 23.99
CA ASN A 95 -7.88 -8.74 24.84
C ASN A 95 -7.00 -7.55 25.27
N GLN A 96 -7.63 -6.45 25.72
CA GLN A 96 -6.97 -5.19 26.13
C GLN A 96 -6.23 -4.45 24.99
N GLN A 97 -6.44 -4.86 23.73
CA GLN A 97 -5.93 -4.15 22.56
C GLN A 97 -7.06 -3.42 21.86
N CYS A 98 -6.87 -2.12 21.62
CA CYS A 98 -7.75 -1.34 20.76
C CYS A 98 -7.50 -1.75 19.30
N LEU A 99 -8.53 -2.31 18.65
CA LEU A 99 -8.50 -2.70 17.25
C LEU A 99 -8.86 -1.51 16.35
N ALA A 100 -9.90 -0.76 16.72
CA ALA A 100 -10.43 0.33 15.93
C ALA A 100 -11.36 1.27 16.74
N GLU A 101 -11.53 2.48 16.24
CA GLU A 101 -12.62 3.39 16.61
C GLU A 101 -13.69 3.37 15.50
N LEU A 102 -14.94 3.13 15.88
CA LEU A 102 -16.11 3.20 15.01
C LEU A 102 -16.84 4.51 15.25
N ILE A 103 -17.23 5.15 14.15
CA ILE A 103 -17.97 6.41 14.16
C ILE A 103 -19.23 6.22 13.31
N TYR A 104 -20.37 6.24 13.98
CA TYR A 104 -21.70 6.18 13.41
C TYR A 104 -22.26 7.59 13.29
N GLN A 105 -22.83 7.94 12.14
CA GLN A 105 -23.60 9.17 11.97
C GLN A 105 -24.99 8.84 11.48
N SER A 106 -26.02 9.48 12.04
CA SER A 106 -27.42 9.26 11.66
C SER A 106 -28.21 10.56 11.74
N GLU A 107 -29.39 10.57 11.11
CA GLU A 107 -30.40 11.61 11.35
C GLU A 107 -31.19 11.32 12.65
N HIS A 108 -31.08 10.09 13.18
CA HIS A 108 -31.79 9.65 14.38
C HIS A 108 -30.87 9.63 15.60
N ALA A 109 -31.48 9.73 16.79
CA ALA A 109 -30.74 9.67 18.04
C ALA A 109 -30.32 8.24 18.39
N PHE A 110 -29.08 8.06 18.86
CA PHE A 110 -28.56 6.80 19.37
C PHE A 110 -29.05 6.55 20.80
N THR A 111 -30.27 6.04 20.92
CA THR A 111 -30.85 5.68 22.23
C THR A 111 -30.05 4.56 22.90
N PRO A 112 -30.11 4.41 24.24
CA PRO A 112 -29.39 3.34 24.94
C PRO A 112 -29.73 1.91 24.44
N MET A 113 -30.96 1.70 23.95
CA MET A 113 -31.37 0.42 23.35
C MET A 113 -30.66 0.16 22.03
N ILE A 114 -30.60 1.18 21.15
CA ILE A 114 -29.87 1.10 19.89
C ILE A 114 -28.37 0.89 20.15
N GLN A 115 -27.78 1.65 21.07
CA GLN A 115 -26.38 1.48 21.45
C GLN A 115 -26.08 0.05 21.91
N ARG A 116 -26.99 -0.57 22.66
CA ARG A 116 -26.85 -1.97 23.07
C ARG A 116 -26.89 -2.94 21.88
N GLU A 117 -27.78 -2.71 20.91
CA GLU A 117 -27.84 -3.53 19.70
C GLU A 117 -26.60 -3.37 18.82
N LEU A 118 -26.08 -2.15 18.69
CA LEU A 118 -24.81 -1.88 18.00
C LEU A 118 -23.66 -2.62 18.66
N LEU A 119 -23.55 -2.57 20.00
CA LEU A 119 -22.51 -3.29 20.74
C LEU A 119 -22.55 -4.81 20.50
N LEU A 120 -23.74 -5.40 20.29
CA LEU A 120 -23.84 -6.83 19.97
C LEU A 120 -23.28 -7.12 18.58
N LEU A 121 -23.65 -6.33 17.56
CA LEU A 121 -23.10 -6.47 16.20
C LEU A 121 -21.58 -6.23 16.16
N GLU A 122 -21.11 -5.23 16.90
CA GLU A 122 -19.69 -4.94 17.07
C GLU A 122 -18.94 -6.13 17.66
N SER A 123 -19.51 -6.80 18.67
CA SER A 123 -18.91 -7.97 19.31
C SER A 123 -18.74 -9.16 18.36
N GLU A 124 -19.67 -9.34 17.42
CA GLU A 124 -19.58 -10.38 16.38
C GLU A 124 -18.46 -10.11 15.37
N TRP A 125 -18.09 -8.84 15.18
CA TRP A 125 -17.04 -8.44 14.24
C TRP A 125 -15.62 -8.56 14.80
N LEU A 126 -15.44 -8.42 16.12
CA LEU A 126 -14.12 -8.30 16.76
C LEU A 126 -13.08 -9.31 16.26
N PHE A 127 -13.44 -10.59 16.15
CA PHE A 127 -12.50 -11.64 15.72
C PHE A 127 -12.18 -11.56 14.23
N ALA A 128 -13.17 -11.32 13.37
CA ALA A 128 -12.97 -11.19 11.93
C ALA A 128 -12.14 -9.94 11.60
N LEU A 129 -12.40 -8.82 12.30
CA LEU A 129 -11.62 -7.60 12.17
C LEU A 129 -10.19 -7.79 12.64
N ARG A 130 -9.97 -8.43 13.80
CA ARG A 130 -8.62 -8.76 14.28
C ARG A 130 -7.85 -9.55 13.22
N ASN A 131 -8.46 -10.56 12.62
CA ASN A 131 -7.81 -11.38 11.60
C ASN A 131 -7.46 -10.57 10.35
N ALA A 132 -8.38 -9.73 9.87
CA ALA A 132 -8.13 -8.82 8.75
C ALA A 132 -6.98 -7.83 9.05
N LEU A 133 -6.96 -7.23 10.25
CA LEU A 133 -5.89 -6.33 10.69
C LEU A 133 -4.52 -7.02 10.77
N VAL A 134 -4.48 -8.26 11.30
CA VAL A 134 -3.24 -9.06 11.36
C VAL A 134 -2.75 -9.37 9.95
N VAL A 135 -3.63 -9.81 9.04
CA VAL A 135 -3.28 -10.10 7.65
C VAL A 135 -2.79 -8.85 6.93
N CYS A 136 -3.48 -7.71 7.11
CA CYS A 136 -3.04 -6.43 6.55
C CYS A 136 -1.65 -6.05 7.05
N ARG A 137 -1.37 -6.23 8.35
CA ARG A 137 -0.04 -5.97 8.92
C ARG A 137 1.02 -6.92 8.35
N LEU A 138 0.71 -8.21 8.19
CA LEU A 138 1.61 -9.18 7.57
C LEU A 138 1.90 -8.81 6.11
N GLN A 139 0.88 -8.38 5.37
CA GLN A 139 1.04 -7.88 3.99
C GLN A 139 1.94 -6.64 3.97
N GLN A 140 1.72 -5.66 4.84
CA GLN A 140 2.58 -4.47 4.93
C GLN A 140 4.03 -4.81 5.27
N MET A 141 4.26 -5.78 6.17
CA MET A 141 5.61 -6.28 6.45
C MET A 141 6.21 -7.00 5.24
N ALA A 142 5.40 -7.72 4.47
CA ALA A 142 5.79 -8.37 3.23
C ALA A 142 5.99 -7.40 2.05
N LEU A 143 5.78 -6.09 2.24
CA LEU A 143 6.09 -5.03 1.26
C LEU A 143 7.43 -4.34 1.55
N LYS A 144 8.09 -4.67 2.66
CA LYS A 144 9.40 -4.10 3.02
C LYS A 144 10.51 -5.11 2.86
N ASP A 145 11.70 -4.61 2.53
CA ASP A 145 12.94 -5.37 2.59
C ASP A 145 13.37 -5.52 4.06
N THR A 146 13.66 -6.76 4.47
CA THR A 146 13.93 -7.08 5.89
C THR A 146 15.26 -6.54 6.38
N LEU A 147 16.23 -6.33 5.48
CA LEU A 147 17.53 -5.77 5.84
C LEU A 147 17.45 -4.25 5.94
N THR A 148 17.04 -3.58 4.85
CA THR A 148 17.14 -2.12 4.71
C THR A 148 15.91 -1.36 5.21
N GLY A 149 14.78 -2.05 5.42
CA GLY A 149 13.50 -1.44 5.78
C GLY A 149 12.84 -0.61 4.67
N LEU A 150 13.46 -0.56 3.48
CA LEU A 150 12.93 0.09 2.29
C LEU A 150 11.78 -0.72 1.69
N GLY A 151 11.08 -0.16 0.70
CA GLY A 151 10.13 -0.96 -0.07
C GLY A 151 10.82 -2.11 -0.80
N ASN A 152 10.21 -3.28 -0.86
CA ASN A 152 10.75 -4.39 -1.65
C ASN A 152 10.26 -4.35 -3.09
N ARG A 153 10.72 -5.29 -3.91
CA ARG A 153 10.33 -5.41 -5.32
C ARG A 153 8.81 -5.47 -5.54
N ARG A 154 8.07 -6.22 -4.71
CA ARG A 154 6.61 -6.30 -4.84
C ARG A 154 5.97 -4.94 -4.60
N PHE A 155 6.44 -4.22 -3.59
CA PHE A 155 5.93 -2.88 -3.31
C PHE A 155 6.31 -1.87 -4.40
N PHE A 156 7.49 -2.03 -5.01
CA PHE A 156 7.89 -1.26 -6.18
C PHE A 156 6.93 -1.47 -7.35
N ASP A 157 6.65 -2.72 -7.73
CA ASP A 157 5.78 -3.04 -8.87
C ASP A 157 4.39 -2.38 -8.71
N ASP A 158 3.78 -2.55 -7.53
CA ASP A 158 2.47 -1.97 -7.20
C ASP A 158 2.50 -0.42 -7.17
N SER A 159 3.57 0.17 -6.63
CA SER A 159 3.70 1.63 -6.51
C SER A 159 4.01 2.28 -7.84
N PHE A 160 4.78 1.62 -8.69
CA PHE A 160 5.20 2.13 -9.99
C PHE A 160 4.04 2.21 -10.97
N ASP A 161 3.24 1.15 -11.05
CA ASP A 161 2.03 1.17 -11.88
C ASP A 161 1.05 2.26 -11.40
N LYS A 162 0.84 2.39 -10.08
CA LYS A 162 0.00 3.44 -9.51
C LYS A 162 0.52 4.85 -9.82
N ALA A 163 1.83 5.09 -9.65
CA ALA A 163 2.44 6.38 -9.91
C ALA A 163 2.29 6.81 -11.37
N ILE A 164 2.45 5.86 -12.32
CA ILE A 164 2.25 6.13 -13.74
C ILE A 164 0.79 6.44 -14.05
N GLN A 165 -0.16 5.67 -13.51
CA GLN A 165 -1.59 5.94 -13.73
C GLN A 165 -2.01 7.30 -13.17
N LEU A 166 -1.48 7.67 -12.00
CA LEU A 166 -1.73 8.97 -11.39
C LEU A 166 -1.15 10.10 -12.26
N ALA A 167 0.11 9.96 -12.69
CA ALA A 167 0.77 10.93 -13.55
C ALA A 167 0.00 11.15 -14.86
N LYS A 168 -0.47 10.07 -15.51
CA LYS A 168 -1.30 10.15 -16.72
C LYS A 168 -2.64 10.84 -16.48
N ARG A 169 -3.27 10.57 -15.33
CA ARG A 169 -4.58 11.13 -14.99
C ARG A 169 -4.52 12.64 -14.75
N HIS A 170 -3.42 13.11 -14.15
CA HIS A 170 -3.24 14.51 -13.77
C HIS A 170 -2.37 15.32 -14.74
N ASP A 171 -1.94 14.71 -15.86
CA ASP A 171 -0.97 15.31 -16.81
C ASP A 171 0.32 15.78 -16.11
N GLU A 172 0.77 14.98 -15.15
CA GLU A 172 1.94 15.24 -14.33
C GLU A 172 3.16 14.45 -14.81
N ARG A 173 4.35 14.96 -14.48
CA ARG A 173 5.62 14.28 -14.78
C ARG A 173 5.86 13.15 -13.78
N CYS A 174 6.55 12.11 -14.23
CA CYS A 174 7.01 11.00 -13.38
C CYS A 174 8.39 10.57 -13.88
N ALA A 175 9.30 10.26 -12.96
CA ALA A 175 10.62 9.76 -13.31
C ALA A 175 10.94 8.49 -12.52
N LEU A 176 11.60 7.56 -13.19
CA LEU A 176 12.15 6.34 -12.58
C LEU A 176 13.67 6.43 -12.60
N LEU A 177 14.28 6.26 -11.42
CA LEU A 177 15.71 6.10 -11.25
C LEU A 177 16.00 4.68 -10.79
N LEU A 178 16.82 3.96 -11.54
CA LEU A 178 17.39 2.67 -11.14
C LEU A 178 18.84 2.88 -10.75
N LEU A 179 19.25 2.32 -9.62
CA LEU A 179 20.62 2.38 -9.11
C LEU A 179 21.15 0.98 -8.88
N ASP A 180 22.44 0.79 -9.10
CA ASP A 180 23.15 -0.45 -8.85
C ASP A 180 24.53 -0.15 -8.27
N LEU A 181 24.92 -0.93 -7.25
CA LEU A 181 26.20 -0.75 -6.57
C LEU A 181 27.34 -1.37 -7.35
N ASP A 182 28.27 -0.51 -7.76
CA ASP A 182 29.48 -0.90 -8.43
C ASP A 182 30.42 -1.65 -7.47
N ASN A 183 30.94 -2.79 -7.92
CA ASN A 183 31.92 -3.61 -7.20
C ASN A 183 31.41 -4.23 -5.88
N PHE A 184 30.10 -4.19 -5.61
CA PHE A 184 29.51 -4.72 -4.38
C PHE A 184 29.83 -6.20 -4.13
N LYS A 185 29.83 -7.03 -5.20
CA LYS A 185 30.21 -8.44 -5.10
C LYS A 185 31.61 -8.65 -4.51
N GLN A 186 32.57 -7.76 -4.80
CA GLN A 186 33.93 -7.87 -4.26
C GLN A 186 33.96 -7.68 -2.75
N VAL A 187 33.05 -6.87 -2.20
CA VAL A 187 32.91 -6.69 -0.74
C VAL A 187 32.48 -8.00 -0.10
N ASN A 188 31.48 -8.67 -0.65
CA ASN A 188 31.04 -9.97 -0.16
C ASN A 188 32.14 -11.03 -0.25
N ASP A 189 32.87 -11.05 -1.36
CA ASP A 189 33.92 -12.03 -1.62
C ASP A 189 35.15 -11.84 -0.69
N ILE A 190 35.49 -10.59 -0.34
CA ILE A 190 36.69 -10.25 0.46
C ILE A 190 36.39 -10.12 1.95
N ALA A 191 35.31 -9.43 2.31
CA ALA A 191 34.98 -9.05 3.68
C ALA A 191 33.79 -9.84 4.26
N GLY A 192 33.15 -10.68 3.45
CA GLY A 192 32.03 -11.52 3.85
C GLY A 192 30.67 -10.80 3.78
N HIS A 193 29.60 -11.60 3.83
CA HIS A 193 28.22 -11.11 3.68
C HIS A 193 27.81 -10.09 4.74
N SER A 194 28.29 -10.22 5.97
CA SER A 194 27.98 -9.25 7.03
C SER A 194 28.48 -7.85 6.72
N ALA A 195 29.67 -7.71 6.13
CA ALA A 195 30.18 -6.41 5.67
C ALA A 195 29.39 -5.89 4.45
N GLY A 196 28.94 -6.78 3.57
CA GLY A 196 28.03 -6.43 2.48
C GLY A 196 26.69 -5.88 3.00
N ASP A 197 26.12 -6.50 4.02
CA ASP A 197 24.88 -6.06 4.66
C ASP A 197 25.05 -4.67 5.30
N ASP A 198 26.17 -4.40 5.97
CA ASP A 198 26.49 -3.08 6.52
C ASP A 198 26.61 -2.01 5.43
N VAL A 199 27.19 -2.35 4.28
CA VAL A 199 27.25 -1.42 3.13
C VAL A 199 25.85 -1.16 2.56
N LEU A 200 25.00 -2.17 2.44
CA LEU A 200 23.62 -2.00 1.96
C LEU A 200 22.78 -1.13 2.90
N LEU A 201 22.94 -1.30 4.22
CA LEU A 201 22.31 -0.44 5.22
C LEU A 201 22.78 1.00 5.09
N ALA A 202 24.09 1.22 4.97
CA ALA A 202 24.66 2.56 4.78
C ALA A 202 24.15 3.25 3.51
N VAL A 203 24.06 2.51 2.39
CA VAL A 203 23.50 3.02 1.14
C VAL A 203 22.02 3.36 1.31
N ALA A 204 21.23 2.49 1.93
CA ALA A 204 19.82 2.73 2.17
C ALA A 204 19.58 3.99 3.01
N ASP A 205 20.41 4.22 4.03
CA ASP A 205 20.36 5.42 4.86
C ASP A 205 20.76 6.68 4.06
N CYS A 206 21.82 6.62 3.26
CA CYS A 206 22.21 7.73 2.36
C CYS A 206 21.08 8.11 1.40
N LEU A 207 20.42 7.12 0.81
CA LEU A 207 19.29 7.35 -0.09
C LEU A 207 18.10 7.97 0.66
N ARG A 208 17.77 7.45 1.84
CA ARG A 208 16.66 7.95 2.66
C ARG A 208 16.88 9.40 3.12
N ASP A 209 18.09 9.76 3.51
CA ASP A 209 18.42 11.10 3.99
C ASP A 209 18.50 12.14 2.87
N THR A 210 18.76 11.70 1.63
CA THR A 210 18.86 12.58 0.46
C THR A 210 17.50 12.83 -0.19
N LEU A 211 16.60 11.85 -0.15
CA LEU A 211 15.26 11.90 -0.76
C LEU A 211 14.24 12.58 0.15
N ARG A 212 13.17 13.11 -0.44
CA ARG A 212 12.05 13.65 0.31
C ARG A 212 11.09 12.54 0.72
N VAL A 213 10.26 12.82 1.72
CA VAL A 213 9.18 11.90 2.18
C VAL A 213 8.18 11.58 1.06
N THR A 214 8.04 12.46 0.07
CA THR A 214 7.16 12.28 -1.08
C THR A 214 7.73 11.33 -2.14
N ASP A 215 9.04 11.09 -2.14
CA ASP A 215 9.68 10.16 -3.07
C ASP A 215 9.57 8.73 -2.55
N SER A 216 9.41 7.78 -3.45
CA SER A 216 9.28 6.37 -3.07
C SER A 216 10.58 5.62 -3.35
N LEU A 217 11.16 5.03 -2.31
CA LEU A 217 12.46 4.34 -2.34
C LEU A 217 12.29 2.84 -2.08
N PHE A 218 12.93 2.03 -2.93
CA PHE A 218 12.82 0.58 -2.91
C PHE A 218 14.19 -0.08 -3.06
N ARG A 219 14.37 -1.23 -2.41
CA ARG A 219 15.40 -2.20 -2.76
C ARG A 219 14.78 -3.22 -3.73
N PHE A 220 15.17 -3.10 -4.99
CA PHE A 220 14.61 -3.86 -6.10
C PHE A 220 15.24 -5.26 -6.23
N GLY A 221 16.54 -5.35 -5.93
CA GLY A 221 17.36 -6.56 -6.02
C GLY A 221 18.39 -6.65 -4.90
N GLY A 222 19.40 -7.52 -5.08
CA GLY A 222 20.45 -7.71 -4.07
C GLY A 222 21.17 -6.40 -3.74
N ASP A 223 21.71 -5.76 -4.75
CA ASP A 223 22.45 -4.50 -4.74
C ASP A 223 21.82 -3.41 -5.63
N GLU A 224 20.60 -3.66 -6.07
CA GLU A 224 19.81 -2.79 -6.94
C GLU A 224 18.75 -2.03 -6.13
N PHE A 225 18.67 -0.73 -6.37
CA PHE A 225 17.69 0.18 -5.76
C PHE A 225 16.88 0.87 -6.83
N ALA A 226 15.63 1.19 -6.52
CA ALA A 226 14.74 1.94 -7.39
C ALA A 226 14.15 3.13 -6.65
N VAL A 227 14.05 4.27 -7.33
CA VAL A 227 13.41 5.48 -6.82
C VAL A 227 12.37 5.96 -7.82
N ILE A 228 11.14 6.16 -7.35
CA ILE A 228 10.08 6.81 -8.11
C ILE A 228 10.01 8.25 -7.63
N LEU A 229 10.33 9.19 -8.52
CA LEU A 229 10.30 10.62 -8.24
C LEU A 229 8.95 11.21 -8.62
N SER A 230 8.39 12.01 -7.71
CA SER A 230 7.15 12.74 -7.95
C SER A 230 7.32 13.87 -8.97
N ALA A 231 6.21 14.40 -9.49
CA ALA A 231 6.18 15.40 -10.56
C ALA A 231 7.03 16.65 -10.31
N GLN A 232 7.18 17.06 -9.05
CA GLN A 232 7.95 18.23 -8.67
C GLN A 232 9.46 18.03 -8.81
N ASP A 233 9.93 16.78 -8.76
CA ASP A 233 11.35 16.44 -8.82
C ASP A 233 11.75 15.78 -10.15
N ALA A 234 10.79 15.38 -11.00
CA ALA A 234 11.08 14.90 -12.35
C ALA A 234 11.89 15.91 -13.17
N ASP A 235 11.62 17.21 -13.01
CA ASP A 235 12.31 18.31 -13.70
C ASP A 235 13.78 18.46 -13.27
N CYS A 236 14.07 18.03 -12.05
CA CYS A 236 15.39 18.04 -11.44
C CYS A 236 15.92 16.62 -11.23
N ALA A 237 15.36 15.60 -11.91
CA ALA A 237 15.62 14.21 -11.57
C ALA A 237 17.10 13.83 -11.76
N GLU A 238 17.76 14.41 -12.76
CA GLU A 238 19.20 14.23 -12.95
C GLU A 238 20.01 14.85 -11.79
N LEU A 239 19.59 16.01 -11.28
CA LEU A 239 20.23 16.64 -10.14
C LEU A 239 20.05 15.79 -8.87
N VAL A 240 18.86 15.23 -8.65
CA VAL A 240 18.57 14.30 -7.55
C VAL A 240 19.47 13.06 -7.68
N ALA A 241 19.53 12.44 -8.85
CA ALA A 241 20.39 11.29 -9.10
C ALA A 241 21.86 11.59 -8.80
N ARG A 242 22.38 12.73 -9.27
CA ARG A 242 23.76 13.16 -8.99
C ARG A 242 24.01 13.39 -7.50
N ARG A 243 23.03 13.91 -6.75
CA ARG A 243 23.12 14.06 -5.30
C ARG A 243 23.19 12.72 -4.59
N LEU A 244 22.35 11.76 -4.98
CA LEU A 244 22.35 10.40 -4.44
C LEU A 244 23.70 9.72 -4.66
N LEU A 245 24.20 9.74 -5.90
CA LEU A 245 25.51 9.17 -6.23
C LEU A 245 26.63 9.83 -5.41
N ARG A 246 26.59 11.15 -5.24
CA ARG A 246 27.57 11.87 -4.42
C ARG A 246 27.50 11.47 -2.95
N ALA A 247 26.29 11.32 -2.39
CA ALA A 247 26.10 10.91 -1.00
C ALA A 247 26.68 9.51 -0.76
N ILE A 248 26.35 8.55 -1.62
CA ILE A 248 26.87 7.18 -1.58
C ILE A 248 28.40 7.19 -1.68
N ASN A 249 28.96 7.84 -2.70
CA ASN A 249 30.40 7.89 -2.93
C ASN A 249 31.17 8.61 -1.80
N GLN A 250 30.50 9.45 -1.01
CA GLN A 250 31.11 10.16 0.11
C GLN A 250 31.03 9.41 1.44
N HIS A 251 30.12 8.45 1.56
CA HIS A 251 29.91 7.67 2.77
C HIS A 251 31.16 6.87 3.16
N HIS A 252 31.48 6.83 4.45
CA HIS A 252 32.75 6.28 4.93
C HIS A 252 32.88 4.77 4.65
N LEU A 253 31.80 4.00 4.83
CA LEU A 253 31.78 2.56 4.51
C LEU A 253 31.96 2.31 3.00
N CYS A 254 31.26 3.06 2.15
CA CYS A 254 31.38 2.91 0.69
C CYS A 254 32.81 3.22 0.23
N LYS A 255 33.45 4.26 0.78
CA LYS A 255 34.87 4.55 0.53
C LYS A 255 35.82 3.47 1.03
N GLN A 256 35.59 2.95 2.23
CA GLN A 256 36.41 1.90 2.83
C GLN A 256 36.47 0.65 1.94
N TYR A 257 35.36 0.33 1.28
CA TYR A 257 35.23 -0.86 0.43
C TYR A 257 35.29 -0.54 -1.08
N GLU A 258 35.65 0.68 -1.46
CA GLU A 258 35.71 1.14 -2.86
C GLU A 258 34.42 0.86 -3.67
N VAL A 259 33.28 0.96 -2.99
CA VAL A 259 31.94 0.83 -3.59
C VAL A 259 31.47 2.19 -4.08
N SER A 260 31.06 2.24 -5.35
CA SER A 260 30.32 3.37 -5.93
C SER A 260 28.93 2.92 -6.37
N ALA A 261 28.15 3.82 -6.97
CA ALA A 261 26.89 3.47 -7.59
C ALA A 261 26.79 4.05 -9.01
N SER A 262 26.16 3.29 -9.89
CA SER A 262 25.76 3.74 -11.22
C SER A 262 24.24 3.90 -11.26
N ALA A 263 23.73 4.87 -12.03
CA ALA A 263 22.31 5.14 -12.09
C ALA A 263 21.78 5.34 -13.53
N GLY A 264 20.59 4.81 -13.80
CA GLY A 264 19.83 5.02 -15.02
C GLY A 264 18.54 5.76 -14.73
N LEU A 265 18.32 6.87 -15.42
CA LEU A 265 17.15 7.72 -15.26
C LEU A 265 16.28 7.67 -16.52
N ALA A 266 14.97 7.47 -16.33
CA ALA A 266 13.99 7.64 -17.39
C ALA A 266 12.82 8.52 -16.94
N LEU A 267 12.42 9.43 -17.83
CA LEU A 267 11.26 10.30 -17.65
C LEU A 267 10.08 9.73 -18.42
N LEU A 268 8.89 9.83 -17.84
CA LEU A 268 7.64 9.55 -18.55
C LEU A 268 7.46 10.59 -19.65
N LYS A 269 7.62 10.19 -20.92
CA LYS A 269 7.63 11.10 -22.08
C LYS A 269 6.24 11.33 -22.67
N ALA A 270 5.35 10.34 -22.55
CA ALA A 270 4.02 10.40 -23.16
C ALA A 270 2.96 9.62 -22.38
N PRO A 271 1.67 10.03 -22.43
CA PRO A 271 0.57 9.36 -21.74
C PRO A 271 0.37 7.90 -22.15
N GLU A 272 0.74 7.52 -23.36
CA GLU A 272 0.65 6.15 -23.89
C GLU A 272 1.77 5.22 -23.40
N GLN A 273 2.86 5.77 -22.85
CA GLN A 273 4.02 4.99 -22.42
C GLN A 273 3.63 4.07 -21.25
N SER A 274 3.93 2.77 -21.38
CA SER A 274 3.67 1.78 -20.34
C SER A 274 4.76 1.76 -19.27
N SER A 275 4.44 1.23 -18.08
CA SER A 275 5.43 1.00 -17.00
C SER A 275 6.60 0.16 -17.48
N LYS A 276 6.34 -0.91 -18.24
CA LYS A 276 7.39 -1.74 -18.84
C LYS A 276 8.34 -0.97 -19.77
N GLN A 277 7.81 -0.06 -20.60
CA GLN A 277 8.64 0.77 -21.48
C GLN A 277 9.48 1.77 -20.70
N LEU A 278 8.91 2.40 -19.65
CA LEU A 278 9.66 3.33 -18.82
C LEU A 278 10.76 2.62 -18.02
N PHE A 279 10.47 1.43 -17.48
CA PHE A 279 11.46 0.59 -16.80
C PHE A 279 12.60 0.19 -17.74
N ALA A 280 12.27 -0.31 -18.93
CA ALA A 280 13.28 -0.71 -19.92
C ALA A 280 14.18 0.46 -20.35
N ALA A 281 13.62 1.67 -20.44
CA ALA A 281 14.40 2.88 -20.72
C ALA A 281 15.38 3.20 -19.58
N ALA A 282 14.93 3.14 -18.32
CA ALA A 282 15.80 3.37 -17.16
C ALA A 282 16.91 2.31 -17.05
N ASP A 283 16.59 1.05 -17.31
CA ASP A 283 17.54 -0.07 -17.30
C ASP A 283 18.60 0.08 -18.40
N ALA A 284 18.19 0.43 -19.62
CA ALA A 284 19.13 0.72 -20.71
C ALA A 284 20.06 1.90 -20.38
N ALA A 285 19.54 2.94 -19.72
CA ALA A 285 20.37 4.05 -19.25
C ALA A 285 21.36 3.59 -18.16
N LEU A 286 20.93 2.75 -17.21
CA LEU A 286 21.79 2.20 -16.17
C LEU A 286 22.92 1.36 -16.77
N TYR A 287 22.58 0.52 -17.75
CA TYR A 287 23.57 -0.27 -18.49
C TYR A 287 24.61 0.63 -19.18
N SER A 288 24.15 1.70 -19.85
CA SER A 288 25.05 2.71 -20.45
C SER A 288 25.93 3.42 -19.41
N ALA A 289 25.42 3.65 -18.19
CA ALA A 289 26.21 4.23 -17.10
C ALA A 289 27.35 3.29 -16.66
N LYS A 290 27.07 1.98 -16.56
CA LYS A 290 28.08 0.97 -16.24
C LYS A 290 29.15 0.85 -17.33
N GLU A 291 28.77 0.89 -18.60
CA GLU A 291 29.73 0.87 -19.73
C GLU A 291 30.59 2.13 -19.81
N ALA A 292 30.07 3.28 -19.35
CA ALA A 292 30.78 4.56 -19.36
C ALA A 292 31.88 4.68 -18.28
N GLY A 293 32.24 3.59 -17.60
CA GLY A 293 33.25 3.58 -16.55
C GLY A 293 32.70 3.66 -15.13
N LYS A 294 31.39 3.39 -14.94
CA LYS A 294 30.70 3.34 -13.65
C LYS A 294 30.65 4.68 -12.90
N SER A 295 30.10 4.71 -11.69
CA SER A 295 30.04 5.90 -10.82
C SER A 295 29.39 7.14 -11.47
N THR A 296 28.39 6.93 -12.32
CA THR A 296 27.76 8.00 -13.10
C THR A 296 26.26 7.77 -13.29
N VAL A 297 25.58 8.82 -13.75
CA VAL A 297 24.17 8.77 -14.15
C VAL A 297 24.03 8.96 -15.65
N ARG A 298 23.14 8.19 -16.27
CA ARG A 298 22.70 8.39 -17.66
C ARG A 298 21.18 8.56 -17.72
N VAL A 299 20.73 9.30 -18.74
CA VAL A 299 19.30 9.58 -18.98
C VAL A 299 18.90 8.96 -20.32
N ALA A 300 17.72 8.35 -20.36
CA ALA A 300 17.14 7.69 -21.53
C ALA A 300 16.36 8.62 -22.48
#